data_AF-A0A3A4NR64-F1
#
_entry.id   AF-A0A3A4NR64-F1
#
_cell.length_a   1.000
_cell.length_b   1.000
_cell.length_c   1.000
_cell.angle_alpha   90.00
_cell.angle_beta   90.00
_cell.angle_gamma   90.00
#
_symmetry.space_group_name_H-M   'P 1'
#
loop_
_entity.id
_entity.type
_entity.pdbx_description
1 polymer ?
#
loop_
_entity_poly.entity_id
_entity_poly.type
_entity_poly.pdbx_seq_one_letter_code
_entity_poly.pdbx_strand_id
1 'polypeptide(L)'
;MSANDSITVSFDEIFGATPDDISMEKLNLFLEEVIENMFQQSNRAPYELVRVVERGRIRWITAEDAAAIIGDKEDAENKTLKQSIQNALRGDSVILDREIRVLFLLANGSLKQYREHNLIPLPEIKRTEPQLIRIGRQIHYQLNELRGIEQRILEVRRKNPILDQFEQKMGMLLNLQKEGRMDEATPLAIELASLKKKYILISRVLSTEINQSYRCRMEIQYLKKSVLSWQRYLFAQREGVLQNQLQTLRKSVENIKFLLTKESGSQKEKYQSELNEKEDHVQKNEMELASVQKEQAILEKQEKETDCIINHIRETLEGPEETSAAEKKPEAKADVKEEPAETKESSRPQPRRMITIERQEQRNN
;
A
#
# COMPACT_ATOMS: atom_id res chain seq x y z
N MET A 1 11.28 -27.36 -17.05
CA MET A 1 12.26 -26.57 -16.28
C MET A 1 12.67 -25.40 -17.15
N SER A 2 12.56 -24.18 -16.64
CA SER A 2 13.15 -22.95 -17.20
C SER A 2 13.56 -22.06 -16.01
N ALA A 3 14.36 -21.03 -16.25
CA ALA A 3 15.10 -20.33 -15.22
C ALA A 3 14.23 -19.63 -14.16
N ASN A 4 14.78 -19.54 -12.94
CA ASN A 4 14.41 -18.47 -12.02
C ASN A 4 15.11 -17.20 -12.53
N ASP A 5 14.46 -16.44 -13.39
CA ASP A 5 14.92 -15.10 -13.79
C ASP A 5 14.71 -14.15 -12.60
N SER A 6 15.60 -14.23 -11.62
CA SER A 6 15.63 -13.35 -10.46
C SER A 6 16.03 -11.95 -10.92
N ILE A 7 15.09 -11.01 -10.87
CA ILE A 7 15.29 -9.57 -11.12
C ILE A 7 16.60 -9.11 -10.47
N THR A 8 17.64 -8.91 -11.29
CA THR A 8 19.01 -8.61 -10.85
C THR A 8 19.18 -7.13 -10.55
N VAL A 9 18.43 -6.66 -9.56
CA VAL A 9 18.68 -5.40 -8.86
C VAL A 9 19.20 -5.80 -7.49
N SER A 10 20.52 -5.76 -7.29
CA SER A 10 21.11 -6.25 -6.04
C SER A 10 20.79 -5.30 -4.89
N PHE A 11 20.30 -5.87 -3.79
CA PHE A 11 20.03 -5.13 -2.56
C PHE A 11 21.30 -4.42 -2.06
N ASP A 12 22.44 -5.12 -2.15
CA ASP A 12 23.73 -4.68 -1.63
C ASP A 12 24.40 -3.61 -2.52
N GLU A 13 23.99 -3.47 -3.79
CA GLU A 13 24.52 -2.46 -4.72
C GLU A 13 23.84 -1.09 -4.53
N ILE A 14 22.56 -1.06 -4.15
CA ILE A 14 21.78 0.18 -3.99
C ILE A 14 21.76 0.68 -2.54
N PHE A 15 21.67 -0.23 -1.57
CA PHE A 15 21.64 0.12 -0.15
C PHE A 15 23.01 0.03 0.53
N GLY A 16 24.00 -0.61 -0.11
CA GLY A 16 25.33 -0.82 0.44
C GLY A 16 25.40 -1.91 1.50
N ALA A 17 26.61 -2.33 1.85
CA ALA A 17 26.84 -3.30 2.93
C ALA A 17 26.70 -2.68 4.35
N THR A 18 26.48 -1.38 4.45
CA THR A 18 26.45 -0.57 5.68
C THR A 18 25.04 -0.04 5.97
N PRO A 19 24.43 -0.35 7.13
CA PRO A 19 23.04 0.04 7.42
C PRO A 19 22.84 1.55 7.59
N ASP A 20 23.92 2.31 7.72
CA ASP A 20 23.91 3.77 7.90
C ASP A 20 23.72 4.54 6.58
N ASP A 21 23.83 3.86 5.43
CA ASP A 21 23.66 4.44 4.08
C ASP A 21 22.19 4.47 3.61
N ILE A 22 21.26 3.94 4.39
CA ILE A 22 19.94 3.54 3.93
C ILE A 22 18.90 4.58 4.36
N SER A 23 18.29 5.28 3.40
CA SER A 23 17.28 6.34 3.62
C SER A 23 15.94 6.01 2.95
N MET A 24 14.87 6.69 3.38
CA MET A 24 13.55 6.53 2.74
C MET A 24 13.55 7.06 1.29
N GLU A 25 14.45 7.98 0.95
CA GLU A 25 14.65 8.46 -0.43
C GLU A 25 15.27 7.38 -1.33
N LYS A 26 16.32 6.68 -0.86
CA LYS A 26 16.87 5.52 -1.59
C LYS A 26 15.82 4.42 -1.75
N LEU A 27 14.93 4.20 -0.77
CA LEU A 27 13.79 3.29 -0.94
C LEU A 27 12.80 3.77 -2.01
N ASN A 28 12.44 5.05 -2.07
CA ASN A 28 11.53 5.53 -3.13
C ASN A 28 12.13 5.30 -4.53
N LEU A 29 13.40 5.67 -4.71
CA LEU A 29 14.14 5.45 -5.96
C LEU A 29 14.23 3.96 -6.32
N PHE A 30 14.60 3.09 -5.37
CA PHE A 30 14.62 1.63 -5.56
C PHE A 30 13.25 1.07 -5.96
N LEU A 31 12.15 1.59 -5.42
CA LEU A 31 10.81 1.11 -5.76
C LEU A 31 10.33 1.62 -7.11
N GLU A 32 10.68 2.85 -7.49
CA GLU A 32 10.46 3.38 -8.84
C GLU A 32 11.29 2.58 -9.86
N GLU A 33 12.57 2.36 -9.60
CA GLU A 33 13.48 1.53 -10.41
C GLU A 33 13.08 0.05 -10.48
N VAL A 34 12.56 -0.55 -9.40
CA VAL A 34 12.05 -1.94 -9.42
C VAL A 34 10.72 -2.04 -10.18
N ILE A 35 9.88 -1.00 -10.18
CA ILE A 35 8.67 -0.96 -11.02
C ILE A 35 9.06 -0.80 -12.51
N GLU A 36 10.01 0.08 -12.83
CA GLU A 36 10.50 0.25 -14.21
C GLU A 36 11.24 -1.00 -14.72
N ASN A 37 12.11 -1.61 -13.90
CA ASN A 37 12.76 -2.88 -14.24
C ASN A 37 11.77 -4.06 -14.29
N MET A 38 10.70 -4.07 -13.49
CA MET A 38 9.62 -5.06 -13.65
C MET A 38 8.95 -4.96 -15.02
N PHE A 39 8.83 -3.76 -15.61
CA PHE A 39 8.38 -3.62 -17.00
C PHE A 39 9.44 -4.05 -18.02
N GLN A 40 10.70 -3.65 -17.86
CA GLN A 40 11.75 -3.90 -18.86
C GLN A 40 12.30 -5.33 -18.84
N GLN A 41 12.39 -5.97 -17.67
CA GLN A 41 12.97 -7.31 -17.50
C GLN A 41 11.92 -8.44 -17.48
N SER A 42 10.63 -8.15 -17.23
CA SER A 42 9.63 -9.22 -17.28
C SER A 42 9.38 -9.63 -18.72
N ASN A 43 9.83 -10.84 -19.05
CA ASN A 43 9.74 -11.49 -20.37
C ASN A 43 8.29 -11.95 -20.68
N ARG A 44 7.33 -11.06 -20.43
CA ARG A 44 5.89 -11.25 -20.64
C ARG A 44 5.60 -11.20 -22.13
N ALA A 45 4.60 -11.96 -22.57
CA ALA A 45 4.08 -11.78 -23.92
C ALA A 45 3.46 -10.37 -24.03
N PRO A 46 3.65 -9.64 -25.14
CA PRO A 46 3.11 -8.28 -25.31
C PRO A 46 1.58 -8.22 -25.13
N TYR A 47 0.90 -9.32 -25.42
CA TYR A 47 -0.55 -9.51 -25.28
C TYR A 47 -1.03 -9.85 -23.86
N GLU A 48 -0.16 -9.86 -22.83
CA GLU A 48 -0.57 -10.13 -21.45
C GLU A 48 -1.48 -9.00 -20.93
N LEU A 49 -2.58 -9.38 -20.27
CA LEU A 49 -3.66 -8.45 -19.90
C LEU A 49 -3.57 -7.96 -18.45
N VAL A 50 -3.29 -6.67 -18.28
CA VAL A 50 -3.38 -5.97 -17.00
C VAL A 50 -4.85 -5.63 -16.72
N ARG A 51 -5.36 -6.05 -15.55
CA ARG A 51 -6.68 -5.65 -15.05
C ARG A 51 -6.57 -4.29 -14.34
N VAL A 52 -7.05 -3.23 -14.98
CA VAL A 52 -7.16 -1.90 -14.37
C VAL A 52 -8.59 -1.67 -13.88
N VAL A 53 -8.75 -1.11 -12.68
CA VAL A 53 -10.05 -0.67 -12.17
C VAL A 53 -10.07 0.85 -12.18
N GLU A 54 -11.02 1.45 -12.90
CA GLU A 54 -11.18 2.90 -12.98
C GLU A 54 -12.66 3.27 -12.85
N ARG A 55 -13.00 4.13 -11.87
CA ARG A 55 -14.36 4.65 -11.65
C ARG A 55 -15.43 3.53 -11.61
N GLY A 56 -15.14 2.46 -10.88
CA GLY A 56 -15.99 1.26 -10.75
C GLY A 56 -16.00 0.31 -11.97
N ARG A 57 -15.34 0.66 -13.07
CA ARG A 57 -15.29 -0.18 -14.29
C ARG A 57 -13.99 -0.96 -14.36
N ILE A 58 -14.08 -2.23 -14.75
CA ILE A 58 -12.92 -3.08 -15.04
C ILE A 58 -12.53 -2.89 -16.50
N ARG A 59 -11.36 -2.30 -16.75
CA ARG A 59 -10.74 -2.14 -18.07
C ARG A 59 -9.58 -3.11 -18.18
N TRP A 60 -9.56 -3.90 -19.25
CA TRP A 60 -8.40 -4.73 -19.60
C TRP A 60 -7.53 -3.97 -20.59
N ILE A 61 -6.22 -3.97 -20.35
CA ILE A 61 -5.20 -3.18 -21.05
C ILE A 61 -4.00 -4.10 -21.29
N THR A 62 -3.27 -3.99 -22.40
CA THR A 62 -2.09 -4.84 -22.62
C THR A 62 -0.90 -4.41 -21.74
N ALA A 63 0.06 -5.30 -21.52
CA ALA A 63 1.31 -4.96 -20.83
C ALA A 63 2.06 -3.82 -21.53
N GLU A 64 2.04 -3.79 -22.88
CA GLU A 64 2.61 -2.72 -23.70
C GLU A 64 1.92 -1.36 -23.47
N ASP A 65 0.58 -1.32 -23.53
CA ASP A 65 -0.20 -0.11 -23.24
C ASP A 65 0.09 0.40 -21.82
N ALA A 66 0.14 -0.52 -20.84
CA ALA A 66 0.37 -0.21 -19.44
C ALA A 66 1.79 0.34 -19.19
N ALA A 67 2.78 -0.15 -19.94
CA ALA A 67 4.15 0.37 -19.94
C ALA A 67 4.21 1.77 -20.57
N ALA A 68 3.58 1.96 -21.74
CA ALA A 68 3.55 3.25 -22.44
C ALA A 68 2.95 4.36 -21.57
N ILE A 69 1.78 4.11 -20.97
CA ILE A 69 1.08 5.11 -20.12
C ILE A 69 1.86 5.37 -18.80
N ILE A 70 2.76 4.48 -18.40
CA ILE A 70 3.73 4.72 -17.30
C ILE A 70 4.98 5.47 -17.79
N GLY A 71 5.43 5.27 -19.02
CA GLY A 71 6.50 6.05 -19.64
C GLY A 71 6.12 7.52 -19.92
N ASP A 72 4.91 7.78 -20.41
CA ASP A 72 4.47 9.12 -20.81
C ASP A 72 4.35 10.09 -19.63
N LYS A 73 5.03 11.24 -19.72
CA LYS A 73 5.22 12.17 -18.58
C LYS A 73 4.22 13.33 -18.52
N GLU A 74 3.47 13.61 -19.58
CA GLU A 74 2.74 14.89 -19.73
C GLU A 74 1.21 14.78 -19.73
N ASP A 75 0.63 13.56 -19.86
CA ASP A 75 -0.82 13.38 -19.89
C ASP A 75 -1.50 13.55 -18.52
N ALA A 76 -2.01 14.75 -18.25
CA ALA A 76 -2.83 15.03 -17.08
C ALA A 76 -4.12 14.18 -17.04
N GLU A 77 -4.70 13.81 -18.19
CA GLU A 77 -5.90 12.98 -18.28
C GLU A 77 -5.63 11.51 -17.91
N ASN A 78 -4.45 10.97 -18.25
CA ASN A 78 -4.08 9.58 -17.94
C ASN A 78 -3.59 9.39 -16.50
N LYS A 79 -3.50 10.45 -15.69
CA LYS A 79 -2.95 10.38 -14.31
C LYS A 79 -3.71 9.40 -13.40
N THR A 80 -5.04 9.28 -13.52
CA THR A 80 -5.83 8.29 -12.74
C THR A 80 -5.56 6.86 -13.19
N LEU A 81 -5.41 6.64 -14.49
CA LEU A 81 -5.10 5.33 -15.06
C LEU A 81 -3.68 4.89 -14.68
N LYS A 82 -2.70 5.79 -14.83
CA LYS A 82 -1.30 5.60 -14.43
C LYS A 82 -1.19 5.22 -12.95
N GLN A 83 -1.91 5.91 -12.07
CA GLN A 83 -2.01 5.57 -10.65
C GLN A 83 -2.68 4.21 -10.43
N SER A 84 -3.75 3.87 -11.15
CA SER A 84 -4.41 2.55 -11.01
C SER A 84 -3.53 1.39 -11.48
N ILE A 85 -2.72 1.59 -12.53
CA ILE A 85 -1.73 0.60 -12.99
C ILE A 85 -0.60 0.47 -11.95
N GLN A 86 -0.04 1.58 -11.47
CA GLN A 86 0.98 1.58 -10.41
C GLN A 86 0.47 0.95 -9.10
N ASN A 87 -0.80 1.16 -8.73
CA ASN A 87 -1.44 0.54 -7.56
C ASN A 87 -1.63 -0.97 -7.75
N ALA A 88 -2.01 -1.41 -8.96
CA ALA A 88 -2.11 -2.84 -9.29
C ALA A 88 -0.75 -3.55 -9.18
N LEU A 89 0.33 -2.87 -9.58
CA LEU A 89 1.72 -3.38 -9.52
C LEU A 89 2.31 -3.33 -8.11
N ARG A 90 2.13 -2.24 -7.35
CA ARG A 90 2.45 -2.19 -5.90
C ARG A 90 1.60 -3.15 -5.06
N GLY A 91 0.52 -3.68 -5.65
CA GLY A 91 -0.25 -4.79 -5.10
C GLY A 91 0.35 -6.18 -5.33
N ASP A 92 1.37 -6.34 -6.18
CA ASP A 92 2.02 -7.64 -6.45
C ASP A 92 2.79 -8.14 -5.21
N SER A 93 2.68 -9.43 -4.90
CA SER A 93 3.20 -10.01 -3.65
C SER A 93 4.72 -9.96 -3.57
N VAL A 94 5.40 -10.01 -4.71
CA VAL A 94 6.87 -9.90 -4.80
C VAL A 94 7.35 -8.48 -4.52
N ILE A 95 6.66 -7.46 -5.03
CA ILE A 95 6.97 -6.06 -4.74
C ILE A 95 6.65 -5.76 -3.28
N LEU A 96 5.48 -6.20 -2.79
CA LEU A 96 5.03 -5.95 -1.43
C LEU A 96 5.93 -6.60 -0.36
N ASP A 97 6.44 -7.81 -0.60
CA ASP A 97 7.45 -8.46 0.26
C ASP A 97 8.80 -7.69 0.25
N ARG A 98 9.23 -7.17 -0.90
CA ARG A 98 10.44 -6.33 -1.02
C ARG A 98 10.29 -4.99 -0.29
N GLU A 99 9.20 -4.25 -0.54
CA GLU A 99 8.86 -2.99 0.14
C GLU A 99 8.97 -3.13 1.66
N ILE A 100 8.33 -4.16 2.21
CA ILE A 100 8.20 -4.32 3.66
C ILE A 100 9.52 -4.76 4.31
N ARG A 101 10.35 -5.54 3.61
CA ARG A 101 11.71 -5.89 4.08
C ARG A 101 12.56 -4.64 4.29
N VAL A 102 12.58 -3.73 3.30
CA VAL A 102 13.34 -2.49 3.40
C VAL A 102 12.76 -1.59 4.50
N LEU A 103 11.43 -1.47 4.62
CA LEU A 103 10.80 -0.69 5.70
C LEU A 103 11.16 -1.22 7.11
N PHE A 104 11.17 -2.54 7.32
CA PHE A 104 11.65 -3.09 8.59
C PHE A 104 13.14 -2.93 8.78
N LEU A 105 13.95 -3.01 7.73
CA LEU A 105 15.40 -2.83 7.83
C LEU A 105 15.74 -1.38 8.21
N LEU A 106 15.06 -0.40 7.62
CA LEU A 106 15.12 1.02 7.98
C LEU A 106 14.66 1.25 9.43
N ALA A 107 13.46 0.80 9.80
CA ALA A 107 12.92 1.01 11.15
C ALA A 107 13.78 0.33 12.26
N ASN A 108 14.34 -0.86 11.98
CA ASN A 108 15.27 -1.52 12.89
C ASN A 108 16.65 -0.86 12.92
N GLY A 109 17.12 -0.32 11.78
CA GLY A 109 18.36 0.49 11.70
C GLY A 109 18.27 1.74 12.55
N SER A 110 17.20 2.53 12.39
CA SER A 110 16.95 3.71 13.23
C SER A 110 16.81 3.35 14.72
N LEU A 111 16.08 2.27 15.06
CA LEU A 111 16.02 1.78 16.45
C LEU A 111 17.39 1.40 17.01
N LYS A 112 18.22 0.71 16.21
CA LYS A 112 19.57 0.30 16.60
C LYS A 112 20.47 1.51 16.88
N GLN A 113 20.55 2.46 15.94
CA GLN A 113 21.29 3.70 16.09
C GLN A 113 20.81 4.51 17.31
N TYR A 114 19.50 4.72 17.44
CA TYR A 114 18.93 5.48 18.56
C TYR A 114 19.16 4.82 19.92
N ARG A 115 19.25 3.48 19.98
CA ARG A 115 19.60 2.72 21.19
C ARG A 115 21.10 2.79 21.51
N GLU A 116 21.95 2.54 20.53
CA GLU A 116 23.40 2.45 20.72
C GLU A 116 24.04 3.83 21.03
N HIS A 117 23.51 4.89 20.43
CA HIS A 117 23.94 6.27 20.69
C HIS A 117 23.07 7.02 21.72
N ASN A 118 22.09 6.37 22.36
CA ASN A 118 21.18 6.93 23.37
C ASN A 118 20.45 8.23 22.89
N LEU A 119 20.07 8.28 21.62
CA LEU A 119 19.55 9.49 20.96
C LEU A 119 18.06 9.75 21.23
N ILE A 120 17.33 8.75 21.77
CA ILE A 120 15.96 8.86 22.28
C ILE A 120 15.84 8.15 23.64
N PRO A 121 14.82 8.46 24.47
CA PRO A 121 14.65 7.84 25.77
C PRO A 121 14.42 6.32 25.70
N LEU A 122 15.11 5.56 26.55
CA LEU A 122 14.97 4.10 26.64
C LEU A 122 13.51 3.59 26.85
N PRO A 123 12.59 4.30 27.55
CA PRO A 123 11.18 3.92 27.59
C PRO A 123 10.52 3.84 26.20
N GLU A 124 10.85 4.73 25.27
CA GLU A 124 10.23 4.75 23.93
C GLU A 124 10.78 3.66 23.00
N ILE A 125 12.05 3.27 23.19
CA ILE A 125 12.63 2.07 22.58
C ILE A 125 11.87 0.83 23.08
N LYS A 126 11.73 0.69 24.41
CA LYS A 126 10.99 -0.43 25.05
C LYS A 126 9.51 -0.46 24.68
N ARG A 127 8.91 0.68 24.31
CA ARG A 127 7.54 0.77 23.79
C ARG A 127 7.43 0.32 22.34
N THR A 128 8.38 0.72 21.49
CA THR A 128 8.26 0.61 20.03
C THR A 128 8.83 -0.70 19.47
N GLU A 129 10.00 -1.14 19.96
CA GLU A 129 10.69 -2.36 19.50
C GLU A 129 9.77 -3.61 19.57
N PRO A 130 9.00 -3.87 20.65
CA PRO A 130 8.07 -5.00 20.69
C PRO A 130 6.90 -4.90 19.70
N GLN A 131 6.46 -3.69 19.35
CA GLN A 131 5.34 -3.48 18.42
C GLN A 131 5.77 -3.71 16.98
N LEU A 132 6.95 -3.23 16.58
CA LEU A 132 7.52 -3.55 15.27
C LEU A 132 7.79 -5.06 15.12
N ILE A 133 8.33 -5.72 16.16
CA ILE A 133 8.49 -7.19 16.17
C ILE A 133 7.14 -7.91 16.03
N ARG A 134 6.09 -7.43 16.71
CA ARG A 134 4.73 -7.99 16.58
C ARG A 134 4.19 -7.83 15.16
N ILE A 135 4.25 -6.62 14.60
CA ILE A 135 3.73 -6.32 13.26
C ILE A 135 4.51 -7.11 12.20
N GLY A 136 5.83 -7.24 12.33
CA GLY A 136 6.66 -8.04 11.43
C GLY A 136 6.28 -9.53 11.42
N ARG A 137 5.94 -10.10 12.59
CA ARG A 137 5.37 -11.46 12.66
C ARG A 137 4.01 -11.56 11.96
N GLN A 138 3.11 -10.59 12.19
CA GLN A 138 1.79 -10.57 11.54
C GLN A 138 1.90 -10.47 10.01
N ILE A 139 2.79 -9.61 9.49
CA ILE A 139 3.03 -9.51 8.04
C ILE A 139 3.67 -10.78 7.49
N HIS A 140 4.60 -11.42 8.21
CA HIS A 140 5.18 -12.69 7.75
C HIS A 140 4.12 -13.79 7.59
N TYR A 141 3.16 -13.89 8.51
CA TYR A 141 2.03 -14.82 8.35
C TYR A 141 1.16 -14.46 7.13
N GLN A 142 0.79 -13.18 6.96
CA GLN A 142 -0.02 -12.76 5.82
C GLN A 142 0.69 -12.95 4.47
N LEU A 143 1.99 -12.65 4.35
CA LEU A 143 2.76 -12.91 3.13
C LEU A 143 2.84 -14.41 2.80
N ASN A 144 2.90 -15.29 3.81
CA ASN A 144 2.85 -16.74 3.60
C ASN A 144 1.44 -17.20 3.16
N GLU A 145 0.37 -16.62 3.71
CA GLU A 145 -1.01 -16.90 3.25
C GLU A 145 -1.20 -16.44 1.79
N LEU A 146 -0.74 -15.22 1.46
CA LEU A 146 -0.80 -14.65 0.11
C LEU A 146 -0.14 -15.56 -0.93
N ARG A 147 1.09 -16.02 -0.64
CA ARG A 147 1.81 -16.99 -1.48
C ARG A 147 1.05 -18.31 -1.61
N GLY A 148 0.39 -18.78 -0.56
CA GLY A 148 -0.46 -19.97 -0.58
C GLY A 148 -1.71 -19.81 -1.45
N ILE A 149 -2.35 -18.64 -1.42
CA ILE A 149 -3.49 -18.29 -2.30
C ILE A 149 -3.01 -18.24 -3.76
N GLU A 150 -1.89 -17.58 -4.03
CA GLU A 150 -1.32 -17.43 -5.37
C GLU A 150 -0.89 -18.78 -5.97
N GLN A 151 -0.36 -19.70 -5.16
CA GLN A 151 -0.12 -21.09 -5.57
C GLN A 151 -1.40 -21.82 -5.98
N ARG A 152 -2.51 -21.67 -5.23
CA ARG A 152 -3.81 -22.27 -5.60
C ARG A 152 -4.37 -21.68 -6.91
N ILE A 153 -4.23 -20.36 -7.12
CA ILE A 153 -4.59 -19.69 -8.38
C ILE A 153 -3.78 -20.26 -9.55
N LEU A 154 -2.45 -20.38 -9.39
CA LEU A 154 -1.55 -20.94 -10.39
C LEU A 154 -1.84 -22.42 -10.68
N GLU A 155 -2.18 -23.22 -9.68
CA GLU A 155 -2.63 -24.60 -9.87
C GLU A 155 -3.92 -24.69 -10.69
N VAL A 156 -4.92 -23.87 -10.38
CA VAL A 156 -6.19 -23.85 -11.11
C VAL A 156 -5.99 -23.36 -12.55
N ARG A 157 -5.10 -22.40 -12.80
CA ARG A 157 -4.66 -22.02 -14.16
C ARG A 157 -3.99 -23.17 -14.91
N ARG A 158 -2.97 -23.81 -14.31
CA ARG A 158 -2.28 -24.98 -14.91
C ARG A 158 -3.23 -26.14 -15.24
N LYS A 159 -4.28 -26.35 -14.42
CA LYS A 159 -5.33 -27.34 -14.65
C LYS A 159 -6.34 -26.93 -15.74
N ASN A 160 -6.37 -25.67 -16.16
CA ASN A 160 -7.34 -25.09 -17.08
C ASN A 160 -6.69 -24.14 -18.12
N PRO A 161 -5.89 -24.65 -19.08
CA PRO A 161 -5.17 -23.83 -20.07
C PRO A 161 -6.07 -23.00 -21.00
N ILE A 162 -7.39 -23.22 -20.98
CA ILE A 162 -8.36 -22.35 -21.65
C ILE A 162 -8.39 -20.92 -21.08
N LEU A 163 -7.98 -20.71 -19.82
CA LEU A 163 -7.86 -19.36 -19.25
C LEU A 163 -6.80 -18.57 -20.03
N ASP A 164 -5.57 -19.10 -20.08
CA ASP A 164 -4.44 -18.46 -20.75
C ASP A 164 -4.71 -18.31 -22.27
N GLN A 165 -5.30 -19.33 -22.91
CA GLN A 165 -5.71 -19.26 -24.32
C GLN A 165 -6.77 -18.19 -24.61
N PHE A 166 -7.73 -17.98 -23.70
CA PHE A 166 -8.75 -16.96 -23.86
C PHE A 166 -8.18 -15.56 -23.63
N GLU A 167 -7.35 -15.39 -22.60
CA GLU A 167 -6.68 -14.12 -22.28
C GLU A 167 -5.73 -13.70 -23.41
N GLN A 168 -4.91 -14.62 -23.94
CA GLN A 168 -4.03 -14.37 -25.10
C GLN A 168 -4.82 -13.94 -26.34
N LYS A 169 -5.87 -14.68 -26.72
CA LYS A 169 -6.71 -14.31 -27.88
C LYS A 169 -7.44 -12.98 -27.65
N MET A 170 -7.85 -12.67 -26.42
CA MET A 170 -8.45 -11.37 -26.09
C MET A 170 -7.44 -10.22 -26.24
N GLY A 171 -6.17 -10.41 -25.83
CA GLY A 171 -5.09 -9.45 -26.10
C GLY A 171 -4.81 -9.25 -27.59
N MET A 172 -4.73 -10.35 -28.36
CA MET A 172 -4.58 -10.29 -29.83
C MET A 172 -5.76 -9.56 -30.50
N LEU A 173 -7.00 -9.80 -30.06
CA LEU A 173 -8.18 -9.09 -30.59
C LEU A 173 -8.09 -7.57 -30.36
N LEU A 174 -7.65 -7.15 -29.17
CA LEU A 174 -7.52 -5.73 -28.84
C LEU A 174 -6.45 -5.04 -29.70
N ASN A 175 -5.31 -5.68 -29.95
CA ASN A 175 -4.28 -5.11 -30.82
C ASN A 175 -4.71 -5.09 -32.30
N LEU A 176 -5.33 -6.15 -32.83
CA LEU A 176 -5.88 -6.15 -34.19
C LEU A 176 -6.98 -5.09 -34.40
N GLN A 177 -7.78 -4.79 -33.36
CA GLN A 177 -8.76 -3.70 -33.39
C GLN A 177 -8.10 -2.31 -33.40
N LYS A 178 -6.98 -2.10 -32.69
CA LYS A 178 -6.20 -0.85 -32.77
C LYS A 178 -5.53 -0.67 -34.13
N GLU A 179 -4.99 -1.75 -34.69
CA GLU A 179 -4.39 -1.78 -36.03
C GLU A 179 -5.43 -1.59 -37.17
N GLY A 180 -6.74 -1.58 -36.85
CA GLY A 180 -7.81 -1.48 -37.84
C GLY A 180 -8.02 -2.73 -38.70
N ARG A 181 -7.38 -3.85 -38.36
CA ARG A 181 -7.38 -5.12 -39.12
C ARG A 181 -8.62 -5.95 -38.83
N MET A 182 -9.78 -5.38 -39.18
CA MET A 182 -11.09 -5.93 -38.84
C MET A 182 -11.35 -7.31 -39.46
N ASP A 183 -10.73 -7.62 -40.60
CA ASP A 183 -10.83 -8.92 -41.29
C ASP A 183 -10.16 -10.07 -40.51
N GLU A 184 -9.16 -9.76 -39.68
CA GLU A 184 -8.49 -10.71 -38.78
C GLU A 184 -9.10 -10.68 -37.36
N ALA A 185 -9.56 -9.50 -36.92
CA ALA A 185 -10.25 -9.34 -35.64
C ALA A 185 -11.60 -10.08 -35.58
N THR A 186 -12.37 -10.08 -36.68
CA THR A 186 -13.71 -10.71 -36.73
C THR A 186 -13.72 -12.23 -36.53
N PRO A 187 -12.89 -13.07 -37.21
CA PRO A 187 -12.84 -14.50 -36.92
C PRO A 187 -12.35 -14.77 -35.49
N LEU A 188 -11.36 -14.01 -34.99
CA LEU A 188 -10.84 -14.18 -33.63
C LEU A 188 -11.91 -13.88 -32.55
N ALA A 189 -12.77 -12.88 -32.80
CA ALA A 189 -13.92 -12.57 -31.95
C ALA A 189 -14.98 -13.69 -31.94
N ILE A 190 -15.19 -14.39 -33.06
CA ILE A 190 -16.10 -15.55 -33.14
C ILE A 190 -15.53 -16.73 -32.33
N GLU A 191 -14.23 -17.00 -32.44
CA GLU A 191 -13.56 -18.02 -31.61
C GLU A 191 -13.68 -17.69 -30.11
N LEU A 192 -13.40 -16.45 -29.72
CA LEU A 192 -13.58 -15.98 -28.34
C LEU A 192 -15.03 -16.13 -27.86
N ALA A 193 -16.02 -15.82 -28.70
CA ALA A 193 -17.43 -16.02 -28.37
C ALA A 193 -17.76 -17.49 -28.03
N SER A 194 -17.15 -18.45 -28.74
CA SER A 194 -17.32 -19.89 -28.44
C SER A 194 -16.69 -20.30 -27.11
N LEU A 195 -15.50 -19.77 -26.78
CA LEU A 195 -14.75 -20.10 -25.57
C LEU A 195 -15.31 -19.39 -24.31
N LYS A 196 -15.93 -18.22 -24.48
CA LYS A 196 -16.41 -17.32 -23.42
C LYS A 196 -17.23 -18.02 -22.32
N LYS A 197 -18.14 -18.92 -22.67
CA LYS A 197 -18.98 -19.63 -21.68
C LYS A 197 -18.14 -20.52 -20.75
N LYS A 198 -17.15 -21.23 -21.30
CA LYS A 198 -16.26 -22.12 -20.52
C LYS A 198 -15.22 -21.30 -19.73
N TYR A 199 -14.71 -20.21 -20.30
CA TYR A 199 -13.87 -19.25 -19.58
C TYR A 199 -14.56 -18.67 -18.34
N ILE A 200 -15.79 -18.15 -18.48
CA ILE A 200 -16.57 -17.55 -17.37
C ILE A 200 -16.86 -18.56 -16.25
N LEU A 201 -17.13 -19.83 -16.58
CA LEU A 201 -17.37 -20.86 -15.58
C LEU A 201 -16.11 -21.15 -14.74
N ILE A 202 -14.93 -21.15 -15.35
CA ILE A 202 -13.66 -21.43 -14.67
C ILE A 202 -13.15 -20.19 -13.92
N SER A 203 -13.30 -18.98 -14.46
CA SER A 203 -12.91 -17.75 -13.76
C SER A 203 -13.78 -17.48 -12.52
N ARG A 204 -15.03 -17.98 -12.47
CA ARG A 204 -15.84 -18.04 -11.24
C ARG A 204 -15.31 -19.00 -10.17
N VAL A 205 -14.53 -20.02 -10.53
CA VAL A 205 -13.82 -20.88 -9.55
C VAL A 205 -12.61 -20.15 -8.97
N LEU A 206 -11.96 -19.29 -9.77
CA LEU A 206 -10.86 -18.44 -9.31
C LEU A 206 -11.30 -17.22 -8.49
N SER A 207 -12.54 -16.74 -8.63
CA SER A 207 -12.94 -15.46 -8.03
C SER A 207 -12.89 -15.44 -6.50
N THR A 208 -13.09 -16.58 -5.83
CA THR A 208 -12.96 -16.69 -4.36
C THR A 208 -11.51 -16.49 -3.91
N GLU A 209 -10.57 -17.19 -4.54
CA GLU A 209 -9.12 -17.08 -4.26
C GLU A 209 -8.59 -15.69 -4.62
N ILE A 210 -9.02 -15.12 -5.76
CA ILE A 210 -8.68 -13.75 -6.17
C ILE A 210 -9.17 -12.74 -5.12
N ASN A 211 -10.40 -12.88 -4.62
CA ASN A 211 -10.94 -11.99 -3.59
C ASN A 211 -10.23 -12.19 -2.23
N GLN A 212 -9.81 -13.41 -1.89
CA GLN A 212 -8.99 -13.66 -0.70
C GLN A 212 -7.58 -13.04 -0.85
N SER A 213 -6.98 -13.11 -2.04
CA SER A 213 -5.71 -12.44 -2.37
C SER A 213 -5.80 -10.93 -2.17
N TYR A 214 -6.85 -10.27 -2.70
CA TYR A 214 -7.08 -8.84 -2.47
C TYR A 214 -7.28 -8.49 -0.98
N ARG A 215 -8.01 -9.30 -0.21
CA ARG A 215 -8.18 -9.09 1.24
C ARG A 215 -6.84 -9.19 2.00
N CYS A 216 -6.08 -10.25 1.74
CA CYS A 216 -4.76 -10.46 2.32
C CYS A 216 -3.79 -9.32 1.95
N ARG A 217 -3.77 -8.89 0.68
CA ARG A 217 -3.02 -7.70 0.21
C ARG A 217 -3.45 -6.43 0.98
N MET A 218 -4.74 -6.21 1.22
CA MET A 218 -5.23 -5.06 2.02
C MET A 218 -4.76 -5.14 3.48
N GLU A 219 -4.83 -6.31 4.13
CA GLU A 219 -4.32 -6.50 5.49
C GLU A 219 -2.83 -6.20 5.59
N ILE A 220 -2.03 -6.65 4.62
CA ILE A 220 -0.61 -6.34 4.54
C ILE A 220 -0.38 -4.83 4.40
N GLN A 221 -1.19 -4.12 3.61
CA GLN A 221 -1.08 -2.65 3.48
C GLN A 221 -1.48 -1.91 4.77
N TYR A 222 -2.50 -2.34 5.52
CA TYR A 222 -2.80 -1.79 6.86
C TYR A 222 -1.64 -2.00 7.84
N LEU A 223 -0.99 -3.17 7.79
CA LEU A 223 0.17 -3.47 8.62
C LEU A 223 1.41 -2.65 8.18
N LYS A 224 1.63 -2.46 6.87
CA LYS A 224 2.66 -1.55 6.31
C LYS A 224 2.46 -0.12 6.80
N LYS A 225 1.23 0.42 6.74
CA LYS A 225 0.89 1.74 7.33
C LYS A 225 1.22 1.79 8.82
N SER A 226 0.96 0.70 9.56
CA SER A 226 1.28 0.61 10.98
C SER A 226 2.79 0.67 11.25
N VAL A 227 3.63 0.05 10.40
CA VAL A 227 5.10 0.18 10.46
C VAL A 227 5.52 1.63 10.21
N LEU A 228 5.03 2.26 9.14
CA LEU A 228 5.32 3.66 8.80
C LEU A 228 4.98 4.62 9.95
N SER A 229 3.84 4.41 10.62
CA SER A 229 3.44 5.26 11.76
C SER A 229 4.33 5.08 12.99
N TRP A 230 4.75 3.85 13.32
CA TRP A 230 5.73 3.60 14.38
C TRP A 230 7.11 4.15 14.05
N GLN A 231 7.52 4.10 12.78
CA GLN A 231 8.76 4.69 12.31
C GLN A 231 8.72 6.22 12.40
N ARG A 232 7.65 6.89 11.93
CA ARG A 232 7.46 8.34 12.11
C ARG A 232 7.43 8.73 13.59
N TYR A 233 6.80 7.92 14.45
CA TYR A 233 6.80 8.15 15.90
C TYR A 233 8.23 8.19 16.48
N LEU A 234 9.12 7.29 16.05
CA LEU A 234 10.53 7.30 16.48
C LEU A 234 11.28 8.56 16.02
N PHE A 235 11.08 8.98 14.77
CA PHE A 235 11.67 10.24 14.28
C PHE A 235 11.12 11.46 15.03
N ALA A 236 9.83 11.50 15.38
CA ALA A 236 9.25 12.56 16.21
C ALA A 236 9.81 12.56 17.64
N GLN A 237 10.11 11.40 18.24
CA GLN A 237 10.84 11.33 19.52
C GLN A 237 12.26 11.88 19.39
N ARG A 238 12.99 11.56 18.30
CA ARG A 238 14.32 12.13 18.04
C ARG A 238 14.28 13.64 17.84
N GLU A 239 13.30 14.13 17.09
CA GLU A 239 13.06 15.56 16.88
C GLU A 239 12.83 16.29 18.21
N GLY A 240 11.96 15.76 19.08
CA GLY A 240 11.72 16.32 20.40
C GLY A 240 12.98 16.38 21.28
N VAL A 241 13.85 15.36 21.21
CA VAL A 241 15.15 15.40 21.90
C VAL A 241 16.07 16.48 21.29
N LEU A 242 16.17 16.56 19.97
CA LEU A 242 16.98 17.56 19.27
C LEU A 242 16.54 19.00 19.57
N GLN A 243 15.23 19.28 19.56
CA GLN A 243 14.70 20.60 19.91
C GLN A 243 15.07 21.01 21.35
N ASN A 244 15.00 20.09 22.31
CA ASN A 244 15.42 20.33 23.70
C ASN A 244 16.95 20.52 23.82
N GLN A 245 17.74 19.74 23.10
CA GLN A 245 19.21 19.90 23.02
C GLN A 245 19.59 21.26 22.42
N LEU A 246 18.92 21.69 21.34
CA LEU A 246 19.14 23.01 20.74
C LEU A 246 18.71 24.16 21.66
N GLN A 247 17.59 24.04 22.38
CA GLN A 247 17.16 25.09 23.31
C GLN A 247 18.14 25.25 24.48
N THR A 248 18.74 24.16 24.96
CA THR A 248 19.76 24.20 26.03
C THR A 248 21.13 24.67 25.52
N LEU A 249 21.55 24.25 24.32
CA LEU A 249 22.77 24.74 23.68
C LEU A 249 22.70 26.24 23.36
N ARG A 250 21.60 26.74 22.78
CA ARG A 250 21.44 28.17 22.47
C ARG A 250 21.51 29.06 23.74
N LYS A 251 20.86 28.65 24.83
CA LYS A 251 21.00 29.29 26.15
C LYS A 251 22.44 29.25 26.67
N SER A 252 23.18 28.16 26.45
CA SER A 252 24.60 28.07 26.79
C SER A 252 25.45 29.04 25.97
N VAL A 253 25.19 29.15 24.66
CA VAL A 253 25.86 30.08 23.74
C VAL A 253 25.59 31.54 24.15
N GLU A 254 24.35 31.90 24.48
CA GLU A 254 23.97 33.21 25.00
C GLU A 254 24.72 33.55 26.31
N ASN A 255 24.79 32.61 27.25
CA ASN A 255 25.53 32.78 28.50
C ASN A 255 27.04 32.97 28.27
N ILE A 256 27.66 32.20 27.37
CA ILE A 256 29.09 32.33 27.04
C ILE A 256 29.36 33.67 26.35
N LYS A 257 28.50 34.10 25.43
CA LYS A 257 28.57 35.45 24.81
C LYS A 257 28.47 36.56 25.85
N PHE A 258 27.63 36.42 26.86
CA PHE A 258 27.53 37.39 27.97
C PHE A 258 28.83 37.44 28.80
N LEU A 259 29.42 36.28 29.14
CA LEU A 259 30.71 36.23 29.85
C LEU A 259 31.85 36.86 29.02
N LEU A 260 31.89 36.60 27.71
CA LEU A 260 32.85 37.19 26.77
C LEU A 260 32.81 38.73 26.67
N THR A 261 31.68 39.36 27.02
CA THR A 261 31.57 40.83 27.10
C THR A 261 32.03 41.41 28.44
N LYS A 262 32.24 40.57 29.46
CA LYS A 262 32.63 40.98 30.83
C LYS A 262 34.10 40.69 31.17
N GLU A 263 34.70 39.66 30.59
CA GLU A 263 36.05 39.24 30.95
C GLU A 263 37.13 39.67 29.95
N SER A 264 38.37 39.76 30.45
CA SER A 264 39.56 40.15 29.69
C SER A 264 40.78 39.33 30.10
N GLY A 265 41.78 39.21 29.22
CA GLY A 265 42.91 38.30 29.40
C GLY A 265 42.57 36.84 29.01
N SER A 266 43.35 35.89 29.56
CA SER A 266 43.36 34.48 29.12
C SER A 266 42.07 33.68 29.36
N GLN A 267 41.15 34.18 30.20
CA GLN A 267 39.80 33.58 30.30
C GLN A 267 38.97 33.83 29.04
N LYS A 268 39.18 34.95 28.35
CA LYS A 268 38.47 35.30 27.12
C LYS A 268 38.77 34.33 25.98
N GLU A 269 40.02 33.88 25.86
CA GLU A 269 40.44 32.88 24.87
C GLU A 269 39.77 31.52 25.11
N LYS A 270 39.64 31.11 26.38
CA LYS A 270 38.91 29.89 26.75
C LYS A 270 37.43 29.98 26.37
N TYR A 271 36.76 31.08 26.73
CA TYR A 271 35.36 31.28 26.35
C TYR A 271 35.16 31.44 24.83
N GLN A 272 36.18 31.87 24.07
CA GLN A 272 36.12 31.82 22.60
C GLN A 272 36.23 30.39 22.05
N SER A 273 37.06 29.52 22.63
CA SER A 273 37.08 28.08 22.28
C SER A 273 35.75 27.41 22.62
N GLU A 274 35.28 27.58 23.86
CA GLU A 274 34.00 27.02 24.32
C GLU A 274 32.83 27.57 23.48
N LEU A 275 32.84 28.85 23.09
CA LEU A 275 31.82 29.41 22.20
C LEU A 275 31.82 28.70 20.84
N ASN A 276 32.98 28.61 20.18
CA ASN A 276 33.10 27.99 18.86
C ASN A 276 32.63 26.54 18.91
N GLU A 277 33.06 25.76 19.92
CA GLU A 277 32.62 24.37 20.12
C GLU A 277 31.10 24.26 20.30
N LYS A 278 30.47 25.17 21.07
CA LYS A 278 29.01 25.17 21.25
C LYS A 278 28.26 25.61 20.00
N GLU A 279 28.78 26.55 19.22
CA GLU A 279 28.17 26.95 17.94
C GLU A 279 28.28 25.85 16.88
N ASP A 280 29.41 25.14 16.83
CA ASP A 280 29.61 23.92 16.05
C ASP A 280 28.57 22.84 16.40
N HIS A 281 28.32 22.63 17.70
CA HIS A 281 27.30 21.69 18.18
C HIS A 281 25.87 22.15 17.85
N VAL A 282 25.59 23.45 17.86
CA VAL A 282 24.29 23.99 17.39
C VAL A 282 24.10 23.70 15.91
N GLN A 283 25.09 24.01 15.06
CA GLN A 283 25.00 23.74 13.61
C GLN A 283 24.78 22.25 13.30
N LYS A 284 25.54 21.35 13.95
CA LYS A 284 25.40 19.90 13.78
C LYS A 284 23.99 19.41 14.17
N ASN A 285 23.46 19.88 15.30
CA ASN A 285 22.12 19.51 15.74
C ASN A 285 21.01 20.14 14.88
N GLU A 286 21.22 21.33 14.29
CA GLU A 286 20.29 21.95 13.34
C GLU A 286 20.24 21.20 12.00
N MET A 287 21.40 20.73 11.50
CA MET A 287 21.47 19.85 10.33
C MET A 287 20.79 18.51 10.57
N GLU A 288 21.00 17.88 11.74
CA GLU A 288 20.31 16.64 12.10
C GLU A 288 18.80 16.85 12.22
N LEU A 289 18.35 17.94 12.84
CA LEU A 289 16.93 18.28 12.97
C LEU A 289 16.25 18.41 11.59
N ALA A 290 16.89 19.12 10.65
CA ALA A 290 16.38 19.26 9.29
C ALA A 290 16.29 17.90 8.56
N SER A 291 17.26 17.01 8.77
CA SER A 291 17.24 15.64 8.22
C SER A 291 16.09 14.80 8.81
N VAL A 292 15.93 14.82 10.14
CA VAL A 292 14.84 14.13 10.86
C VAL A 292 13.45 14.63 10.42
N GLN A 293 13.29 15.94 10.21
CA GLN A 293 12.04 16.54 9.70
C GLN A 293 11.77 16.14 8.24
N LYS A 294 12.81 16.06 7.40
CA LYS A 294 12.70 15.58 6.01
C LYS A 294 12.21 14.13 5.95
N GLU A 295 12.80 13.25 6.75
CA GLU A 295 12.41 11.84 6.85
C GLU A 295 10.97 11.66 7.37
N GLN A 296 10.52 12.46 8.35
CA GLN A 296 9.12 12.47 8.78
C GLN A 296 8.14 12.86 7.66
N ALA A 297 8.48 13.87 6.85
CA ALA A 297 7.63 14.30 5.73
C ALA A 297 7.53 13.22 4.63
N ILE A 298 8.61 12.47 4.38
CA ILE A 298 8.60 11.33 3.45
C ILE A 298 7.73 10.20 4.00
N LEU A 299 7.85 9.88 5.29
CA LEU A 299 7.00 8.87 5.94
C LEU A 299 5.51 9.25 5.92
N GLU A 300 5.17 10.52 6.13
CA GLU A 300 3.79 11.01 6.01
C GLU A 300 3.26 10.92 4.56
N LYS A 301 4.10 11.22 3.56
CA LYS A 301 3.75 11.00 2.14
C LYS A 301 3.45 9.53 1.87
N GLN A 302 4.27 8.61 2.39
CA GLN A 302 4.06 7.17 2.21
C GLN A 302 2.86 6.61 2.98
N GLU A 303 2.52 7.15 4.15
CA GLU A 303 1.24 6.80 4.82
C GLU A 303 0.05 7.14 3.92
N LYS A 304 0.05 8.33 3.32
CA LYS A 304 -1.01 8.81 2.41
C LYS A 304 -1.08 7.97 1.13
N GLU A 305 0.06 7.64 0.52
CA GLU A 305 0.10 6.73 -0.64
C GLU A 305 -0.42 5.33 -0.27
N THR A 306 -0.10 4.84 0.93
CA THR A 306 -0.59 3.54 1.43
C THR A 306 -2.11 3.57 1.66
N ASP A 307 -2.66 4.67 2.19
CA ASP A 307 -4.12 4.87 2.30
C ASP A 307 -4.82 4.91 0.93
N CYS A 308 -4.22 5.54 -0.08
CA CYS A 308 -4.74 5.50 -1.46
C CYS A 308 -4.79 4.07 -2.00
N ILE A 309 -3.75 3.26 -1.78
CA ILE A 309 -3.72 1.84 -2.19
C ILE A 309 -4.78 1.03 -1.43
N ILE A 310 -4.92 1.22 -0.11
CA ILE A 310 -5.94 0.55 0.72
C ILE A 310 -7.35 0.84 0.21
N ASN A 311 -7.65 2.11 -0.09
CA ASN A 311 -8.97 2.53 -0.60
C ASN A 311 -9.24 1.94 -1.99
N HIS A 312 -8.25 1.94 -2.90
CA HIS A 312 -8.36 1.34 -4.23
C HIS A 312 -8.62 -0.18 -4.19
N ILE A 313 -7.97 -0.91 -3.27
CA ILE A 313 -8.25 -2.34 -3.05
C ILE A 313 -9.66 -2.54 -2.46
N ARG A 314 -10.15 -1.61 -1.64
CA ARG A 314 -11.52 -1.67 -1.07
C ARG A 314 -12.58 -1.48 -2.17
N GLU A 315 -12.46 -0.45 -2.99
CA GLU A 315 -13.31 -0.22 -4.18
C GLU A 315 -13.30 -1.44 -5.12
N THR A 316 -12.14 -2.09 -5.29
CA THR A 316 -11.99 -3.29 -6.13
C THR A 316 -12.69 -4.54 -5.55
N LEU A 317 -12.87 -4.60 -4.22
CA LEU A 317 -13.53 -5.70 -3.51
C LEU A 317 -15.04 -5.49 -3.31
N GLU A 318 -15.46 -4.24 -3.08
CA GLU A 318 -16.87 -3.85 -2.94
C GLU A 318 -17.57 -3.83 -4.31
N GLY A 319 -16.82 -3.53 -5.37
CA GLY A 319 -17.31 -3.49 -6.75
C GLY A 319 -18.02 -2.19 -7.09
N PRO A 320 -18.46 -1.99 -8.35
CA PRO A 320 -19.37 -0.91 -8.66
C PRO A 320 -20.69 -1.13 -7.94
N GLU A 321 -21.18 -0.13 -7.19
CA GLU A 321 -22.57 -0.10 -6.79
C GLU A 321 -23.44 -0.15 -8.06
N GLU A 322 -24.23 -1.22 -8.22
CA GLU A 322 -25.27 -1.26 -9.23
C GLU A 322 -26.35 -0.24 -8.80
N THR A 323 -26.23 0.99 -9.30
CA THR A 323 -27.30 1.99 -9.25
C THR A 323 -28.50 1.41 -9.99
N SER A 324 -29.41 0.78 -9.24
CA SER A 324 -30.51 -0.02 -9.76
C SER A 324 -31.55 0.88 -10.43
N ALA A 325 -31.31 1.16 -11.71
CA ALA A 325 -32.10 2.05 -12.55
C ALA A 325 -33.49 1.46 -12.84
N ALA A 326 -34.37 1.57 -11.86
CA ALA A 326 -35.81 1.41 -11.93
C ALA A 326 -36.31 0.14 -12.65
N GLU A 327 -36.46 -0.96 -11.90
CA GLU A 327 -37.48 -1.97 -12.22
C GLU A 327 -38.89 -1.33 -12.12
N LYS A 328 -39.30 -0.58 -13.15
CA LYS A 328 -40.69 -0.22 -13.36
C LYS A 328 -41.48 -1.48 -13.70
N LYS A 329 -41.98 -2.17 -12.67
CA LYS A 329 -43.03 -3.17 -12.84
C LYS A 329 -44.22 -2.51 -13.56
N PRO A 330 -44.68 -3.02 -14.72
CA PRO A 330 -45.88 -2.51 -15.34
C PRO A 330 -47.10 -2.96 -14.51
N GLU A 331 -47.93 -2.01 -14.10
CA GLU A 331 -49.23 -2.31 -13.48
C GLU A 331 -50.19 -2.87 -14.54
N ALA A 332 -50.53 -4.15 -14.43
CA ALA A 332 -51.64 -4.76 -15.17
C ALA A 332 -52.91 -4.69 -14.32
N LYS A 333 -53.89 -3.88 -14.74
CA LYS A 333 -55.20 -3.79 -14.09
C LYS A 333 -56.16 -4.88 -14.61
N ALA A 334 -56.87 -5.52 -13.71
CA ALA A 334 -58.09 -6.29 -14.01
C ALA A 334 -58.99 -6.34 -12.76
N ASP A 335 -60.07 -5.57 -12.76
CA ASP A 335 -61.15 -5.65 -11.75
C ASP A 335 -62.14 -6.78 -12.12
N VAL A 336 -62.85 -7.33 -11.12
CA VAL A 336 -64.33 -7.47 -11.07
C VAL A 336 -64.76 -8.32 -9.83
N LYS A 337 -65.34 -7.60 -8.85
CA LYS A 337 -66.51 -7.91 -7.97
C LYS A 337 -66.71 -9.29 -7.32
N GLU A 338 -66.67 -9.37 -5.97
CA GLU A 338 -67.83 -9.36 -5.01
C GLU A 338 -68.64 -10.68 -5.01
N GLU A 339 -68.49 -11.60 -4.04
CA GLU A 339 -68.96 -11.63 -2.62
C GLU A 339 -70.39 -12.17 -2.42
N PRO A 340 -70.79 -12.67 -1.22
CA PRO A 340 -70.05 -12.86 0.07
C PRO A 340 -69.78 -14.39 0.33
N ALA A 341 -69.54 -14.99 1.53
CA ALA A 341 -69.64 -14.59 2.94
C ALA A 341 -68.78 -15.45 3.93
N GLU A 342 -69.07 -15.31 5.23
CA GLU A 342 -68.85 -16.16 6.44
C GLU A 342 -68.21 -17.57 6.34
N THR A 343 -67.43 -18.08 7.31
CA THR A 343 -66.81 -17.61 8.59
C THR A 343 -65.54 -18.50 8.82
N LYS A 344 -64.52 -18.27 9.68
CA LYS A 344 -64.39 -17.60 11.00
C LYS A 344 -62.88 -17.45 11.36
N GLU A 345 -62.56 -16.67 12.42
CA GLU A 345 -61.42 -16.80 13.39
C GLU A 345 -59.99 -17.26 12.92
N SER A 346 -58.85 -16.64 13.31
CA SER A 346 -58.60 -15.45 14.15
C SER A 346 -57.13 -14.95 14.10
N SER A 347 -56.93 -13.68 14.51
CA SER A 347 -55.70 -13.08 15.09
C SER A 347 -54.45 -12.75 14.23
N ARG A 348 -54.08 -11.45 14.28
CA ARG A 348 -52.72 -10.89 14.32
C ARG A 348 -52.73 -9.82 15.43
N PRO A 349 -51.59 -9.47 16.06
CA PRO A 349 -50.90 -8.23 15.63
C PRO A 349 -49.35 -8.24 15.76
N GLN A 350 -48.71 -7.32 15.04
CA GLN A 350 -47.37 -6.78 15.33
C GLN A 350 -47.52 -5.43 16.08
N PRO A 351 -46.47 -4.61 16.34
CA PRO A 351 -45.04 -4.86 16.63
C PRO A 351 -44.62 -4.19 17.97
N ARG A 352 -43.32 -4.20 18.36
CA ARG A 352 -42.53 -2.98 18.74
C ARG A 352 -41.08 -3.23 19.23
N ARG A 353 -40.22 -2.29 18.80
CA ARG A 353 -38.92 -1.72 19.26
C ARG A 353 -38.14 -2.24 20.49
N MET A 354 -36.83 -1.96 20.43
CA MET A 354 -35.73 -2.15 21.40
C MET A 354 -35.97 -1.61 22.81
N ILE A 355 -35.20 -2.13 23.79
CA ILE A 355 -34.46 -1.37 24.81
C ILE A 355 -33.22 -2.19 25.26
N THR A 356 -32.11 -1.51 25.56
CA THR A 356 -30.87 -2.08 26.13
C THR A 356 -30.84 -1.95 27.65
N ILE A 357 -30.41 -2.98 28.38
CA ILE A 357 -30.00 -2.87 29.78
C ILE A 357 -28.73 -3.71 29.99
N GLU A 358 -27.64 -3.05 30.38
CA GLU A 358 -26.49 -3.70 31.02
C GLU A 358 -26.82 -4.01 32.49
N ARG A 359 -26.20 -5.04 33.07
CA ARG A 359 -26.18 -5.15 34.53
C ARG A 359 -24.90 -5.79 35.06
N GLN A 360 -24.12 -4.98 35.77
CA GLN A 360 -23.11 -5.46 36.72
C GLN A 360 -23.80 -5.77 38.06
N GLU A 361 -23.43 -6.89 38.67
CA GLU A 361 -23.57 -7.20 40.10
C GLU A 361 -22.61 -8.39 40.32
N GLN A 362 -21.32 -8.15 40.57
CA GLN A 362 -20.73 -7.97 41.90
C GLN A 362 -21.22 -8.95 42.98
N ARG A 363 -20.31 -9.85 43.39
CA ARG A 363 -20.07 -10.35 44.77
C ARG A 363 -21.30 -10.62 45.67
N ASN A 364 -21.46 -11.89 46.08
CA ASN A 364 -21.09 -12.35 47.43
C ASN A 364 -21.39 -13.83 47.65
N ASN A 365 -20.33 -14.64 47.79
CA ASN A 365 -20.10 -15.71 48.79
C ASN A 365 -19.02 -16.68 48.28
#